data_AF-A0A7Y7NSE2-F1
#
_entry.id   AF-A0A7Y7NSE2-F1
#
_cell.length_a   1.000
_cell.length_b   1.000
_cell.length_c   1.000
_cell.angle_alpha   90.00
_cell.angle_beta   90.00
_cell.angle_gamma   90.00
#
_symmetry.space_group_name_H-M   'P 1'
#
loop_
_entity.id
_entity.type
_entity.pdbx_description
1 polymer ?
#
loop_
_entity_poly.entity_id
_entity_poly.type
_entity_poly.pdbx_seq_one_letter_code
_entity_poly.pdbx_strand_id
1 'polypeptide(L)'
;MNNGLLILFLLIYMPLPTTAKAAALVSSEPATIYYTTNGAAPAMTAPVTASAPASKAISKIAVAAKSLYSAITDGIYTLASTAANWVGTDANRLTSDTMDYASAYGDESTVTYSLPWLFTFYGQQYSSITADTNGNIWFQNGNPANSFPLASTGMGPVIALWNSDLSSYFFGGVFIQKPSQDRIVIEWQSETFTDEGGYQPNNFEAVLFQNGNIRIDYKTFSAINSKDFGSGISKGNNTNFLSLTDNFGSVYNLAGNSYLFSSAAPPANATLNVQFSGSGSGFVTSSPSGIACNTNCSAEFPSGTLVTLHPAASQYSLFNGWSNGACSGSGGCILSLNSDSAVTAGFDYDSAHQVQISGGSTSYYPTIQDAYNSASDSSTIKLWATTYNESLICSRPLTVTLQGGYDRDYNLAAGESVLIGTLTFSGGSVIVDGLIIK
;
A
#
# COMPACT_ATOMS: atom_id res chain seq x y z
N MET A 1 -15.33 -23.85 53.72
CA MET A 1 -16.31 -23.41 52.71
C MET A 1 -15.66 -22.34 51.84
N ASN A 2 -16.19 -22.11 50.64
CA ASN A 2 -15.45 -21.56 49.49
C ASN A 2 -15.47 -20.01 49.39
N ASN A 3 -14.43 -19.45 48.75
CA ASN A 3 -14.35 -18.12 48.07
C ASN A 3 -14.54 -16.88 49.00
N GLY A 4 -14.01 -15.68 48.78
CA GLY A 4 -13.18 -14.99 47.76
C GLY A 4 -13.24 -13.47 48.10
N LEU A 5 -12.58 -12.49 47.48
CA LEU A 5 -11.53 -12.35 46.46
C LEU A 5 -11.05 -10.87 46.60
N LEU A 6 -9.76 -10.50 46.65
CA LEU A 6 -8.93 -10.06 45.52
C LEU A 6 -7.65 -9.40 46.10
N ILE A 7 -6.44 -9.63 45.56
CA ILE A 7 -5.23 -8.86 45.90
C ILE A 7 -4.58 -8.34 44.63
N LEU A 8 -4.33 -7.03 44.62
CA LEU A 8 -3.56 -6.29 43.62
C LEU A 8 -2.22 -5.91 44.25
N PHE A 9 -1.08 -6.30 43.67
CA PHE A 9 0.19 -5.58 43.92
C PHE A 9 1.16 -5.64 42.74
N LEU A 10 1.72 -4.46 42.44
CA LEU A 10 2.85 -4.21 41.55
C LEU A 10 4.09 -5.05 41.92
N LEU A 11 4.92 -5.33 40.92
CA LEU A 11 6.33 -5.70 41.12
C LEU A 11 7.22 -4.72 40.35
N ILE A 12 8.04 -3.99 41.11
CA ILE A 12 8.98 -2.96 40.65
C ILE A 12 10.37 -3.58 40.53
N TYR A 13 11.14 -3.15 39.52
CA TYR A 13 12.55 -3.49 39.31
C TYR A 13 13.45 -3.11 40.50
N MET A 14 14.30 -4.04 40.97
CA MET A 14 15.57 -3.75 41.66
C MET A 14 16.61 -4.87 41.43
N PRO A 15 17.93 -4.59 41.51
CA PRO A 15 18.99 -5.44 40.93
C PRO A 15 19.56 -6.54 41.86
N LEU A 16 20.26 -7.50 41.24
CA LEU A 16 20.89 -8.66 41.90
C LEU A 16 22.14 -8.31 42.75
N PRO A 17 22.38 -8.96 43.91
CA PRO A 17 23.62 -8.85 44.68
C PRO A 17 24.78 -9.70 44.15
N THR A 18 26.01 -9.28 44.47
CA THR A 18 27.28 -9.62 43.80
C THR A 18 27.96 -10.95 44.23
N THR A 19 27.23 -12.00 44.60
CA THR A 19 27.84 -13.25 45.14
C THR A 19 27.24 -14.57 44.63
N ALA A 20 26.98 -14.69 43.33
CA ALA A 20 26.64 -15.97 42.69
C ALA A 20 27.76 -16.43 41.74
N LYS A 21 28.52 -17.47 42.12
CA LYS A 21 29.39 -18.20 41.17
C LYS A 21 28.55 -19.17 40.36
N ALA A 22 28.57 -19.06 39.04
CA ALA A 22 27.98 -20.08 38.18
C ALA A 22 28.81 -21.38 38.26
N ALA A 23 28.17 -22.48 38.64
CA ALA A 23 28.72 -23.82 38.46
C ALA A 23 28.22 -24.35 37.11
N ALA A 24 29.13 -24.50 36.15
CA ALA A 24 28.81 -25.15 34.88
C ALA A 24 28.62 -26.65 35.13
N LEU A 25 27.41 -27.15 34.89
CA LEU A 25 27.13 -28.58 34.79
C LEU A 25 27.09 -28.98 33.32
N VAL A 26 28.19 -29.59 32.86
CA VAL A 26 28.24 -30.29 31.58
C VAL A 26 27.61 -31.66 31.80
N SER A 27 26.52 -31.97 31.08
CA SER A 27 26.01 -33.35 30.97
C SER A 27 25.56 -33.67 29.56
N SER A 28 26.24 -34.63 28.93
CA SER A 28 25.67 -35.45 27.85
C SER A 28 24.57 -36.35 28.43
N GLU A 29 23.50 -36.59 27.66
CA GLU A 29 22.21 -37.25 28.01
C GLU A 29 21.12 -36.31 28.59
N PRO A 30 19.82 -36.54 28.27
CA PRO A 30 18.74 -35.61 28.58
C PRO A 30 18.34 -35.63 30.07
N ALA A 31 18.50 -34.49 30.75
CA ALA A 31 18.10 -34.32 32.14
C ALA A 31 16.57 -34.39 32.32
N THR A 32 16.08 -35.42 33.03
CA THR A 32 14.68 -35.51 33.45
C THR A 32 14.50 -34.78 34.77
N ILE A 33 13.76 -33.66 34.76
CA ILE A 33 13.47 -32.88 35.97
C ILE A 33 12.17 -33.39 36.61
N TYR A 34 12.27 -33.79 37.89
CA TYR A 34 11.10 -34.13 38.72
C TYR A 34 10.82 -32.99 39.71
N TYR A 35 9.56 -32.60 39.85
CA TYR A 35 9.08 -31.71 40.90
C TYR A 35 7.83 -32.31 41.57
N THR A 36 7.66 -32.06 42.87
CA THR A 36 6.52 -32.54 43.66
C THR A 36 5.62 -31.38 44.05
N THR A 37 4.32 -31.50 43.78
CA THR A 37 3.31 -30.50 44.15
C THR A 37 2.70 -30.77 45.51
N ASN A 38 3.54 -30.83 46.56
CA ASN A 38 3.16 -30.63 47.96
C ASN A 38 4.43 -30.44 48.82
N GLY A 39 4.47 -29.37 49.61
CA GLY A 39 5.69 -28.85 50.23
C GLY A 39 6.25 -29.65 51.41
N ALA A 40 6.92 -30.76 51.14
CA ALA A 40 7.83 -31.42 52.07
C ALA A 40 9.00 -32.08 51.32
N ALA A 41 10.23 -31.88 51.79
CA ALA A 41 11.41 -32.54 51.25
C ALA A 41 11.55 -33.97 51.80
N PRO A 42 11.82 -34.99 50.97
CA PRO A 42 12.06 -36.36 51.44
C PRO A 42 13.48 -36.50 52.01
N ALA A 43 13.59 -37.17 53.16
CA ALA A 43 14.89 -37.49 53.77
C ALA A 43 15.61 -38.62 53.02
N MET A 44 16.93 -38.50 52.85
CA MET A 44 17.75 -39.58 52.28
C MET A 44 18.00 -40.69 53.29
N THR A 45 17.37 -41.86 53.11
CA THR A 45 17.76 -43.10 53.80
C THR A 45 17.70 -44.33 52.89
N ALA A 46 18.89 -44.87 52.58
CA ALA A 46 19.18 -46.23 52.08
C ALA A 46 18.65 -46.62 50.66
N PRO A 47 19.35 -47.54 49.96
CA PRO A 47 19.05 -47.87 48.56
C PRO A 47 18.01 -48.99 48.43
N VAL A 48 17.14 -48.89 47.42
CA VAL A 48 16.26 -49.98 46.98
C VAL A 48 16.63 -50.36 45.54
N THR A 49 16.86 -51.66 45.32
CA THR A 49 17.30 -52.26 44.06
C THR A 49 16.16 -52.41 43.05
N ALA A 50 16.52 -52.59 41.78
CA ALA A 50 15.63 -52.48 40.63
C ALA A 50 14.57 -53.58 40.51
N SER A 51 13.41 -53.22 39.94
CA SER A 51 12.67 -54.09 39.01
C SER A 51 11.79 -53.25 38.07
N ALA A 52 11.97 -53.42 36.75
CA ALA A 52 11.00 -52.94 35.77
C ALA A 52 9.90 -54.00 35.61
N PRO A 53 8.65 -53.58 35.41
CA PRO A 53 7.92 -54.21 34.30
C PRO A 53 6.95 -53.28 33.53
N ALA A 54 6.70 -53.72 32.29
CA ALA A 54 5.50 -53.49 31.48
C ALA A 54 5.17 -52.05 31.03
N SER A 55 5.27 -51.86 29.71
CA SER A 55 4.70 -50.74 28.96
C SER A 55 3.19 -50.58 29.23
N LYS A 56 2.79 -49.37 29.64
CA LYS A 56 1.42 -48.88 29.48
C LYS A 56 1.42 -47.72 28.48
N ALA A 57 0.39 -47.70 27.64
CA ALA A 57 0.32 -46.82 26.49
C ALA A 57 0.43 -45.34 26.88
N ILE A 58 1.35 -44.62 26.23
CA ILE A 58 1.39 -43.16 26.30
C ILE A 58 0.25 -42.63 25.44
N SER A 59 -0.91 -42.42 26.05
CA SER A 59 -1.94 -41.57 25.47
C SER A 59 -1.33 -40.17 25.29
N LYS A 60 -1.11 -39.74 24.04
CA LYS A 60 -0.72 -38.37 23.73
C LYS A 60 -1.81 -37.41 24.19
N ILE A 61 -1.71 -36.92 25.43
CA ILE A 61 -2.35 -35.67 25.80
C ILE A 61 -1.64 -34.60 24.98
N ALA A 62 -2.29 -34.15 23.92
CA ALA A 62 -1.85 -32.98 23.18
C ALA A 62 -2.02 -31.76 24.10
N VAL A 63 -1.01 -31.50 24.93
CA VAL A 63 -0.87 -30.21 25.60
C VAL A 63 -0.64 -29.21 24.47
N ALA A 64 -1.71 -28.50 24.11
CA ALA A 64 -1.60 -27.32 23.26
C ALA A 64 -0.75 -26.30 24.02
N ALA A 65 0.56 -26.33 23.77
CA ALA A 65 1.49 -25.32 24.22
C ALA A 65 1.23 -24.02 23.45
N LYS A 66 0.09 -23.39 23.74
CA LYS A 66 -0.18 -22.00 23.37
C LYS A 66 0.68 -21.14 24.30
N SER A 67 1.98 -21.12 24.00
CA SER A 67 2.94 -20.35 24.79
C SER A 67 2.53 -18.90 24.76
N LEU A 68 2.46 -18.28 25.95
CA LEU A 68 2.27 -16.85 26.11
C LEU A 68 3.62 -16.13 25.88
N TYR A 69 4.20 -16.32 24.70
CA TYR A 69 5.15 -15.36 24.17
C TYR A 69 4.34 -14.18 23.63
N SER A 70 4.60 -12.98 24.14
CA SER A 70 4.23 -11.76 23.43
C SER A 70 4.83 -11.80 22.03
N ALA A 71 4.03 -11.48 21.00
CA ALA A 71 4.56 -11.40 19.64
C ALA A 71 5.75 -10.43 19.60
N ILE A 72 6.84 -10.83 18.94
CA ILE A 72 7.99 -9.97 18.74
C ILE A 72 7.52 -8.79 17.89
N THR A 73 7.54 -7.57 18.41
CA THR A 73 6.92 -6.40 17.76
C THR A 73 7.66 -5.12 18.08
N ASP A 74 7.67 -4.21 17.11
CA ASP A 74 8.19 -2.84 17.22
C ASP A 74 7.06 -1.79 17.28
N GLY A 75 5.82 -2.26 17.52
CA GLY A 75 4.61 -1.46 17.52
C GLY A 75 3.96 -1.27 16.13
N ILE A 76 4.63 -1.64 15.04
CA ILE A 76 4.11 -1.49 13.66
C ILE A 76 4.11 -2.83 12.92
N TYR A 77 5.12 -3.67 13.12
CA TYR A 77 5.18 -5.04 12.61
C TYR A 77 5.16 -6.05 13.75
N THR A 78 4.77 -7.27 13.44
CA THR A 78 4.94 -8.46 14.29
C THR A 78 5.76 -9.49 13.54
N LEU A 79 6.71 -10.12 14.23
CA LEU A 79 7.66 -11.08 13.67
C LEU A 79 7.39 -12.48 14.25
N ALA A 80 7.27 -13.46 13.37
CA ALA A 80 7.18 -14.88 13.70
C ALA A 80 7.97 -15.72 12.68
N SER A 81 8.52 -16.85 13.12
CA SER A 81 8.94 -17.90 12.18
C SER A 81 7.72 -18.62 11.59
N THR A 82 7.85 -19.10 10.36
CA THR A 82 6.84 -19.86 9.64
C THR A 82 7.48 -21.09 8.97
N ALA A 83 6.65 -22.00 8.45
CA ALA A 83 7.14 -23.12 7.68
C ALA A 83 7.96 -22.64 6.47
N ALA A 84 9.11 -23.27 6.25
CA ALA A 84 10.03 -22.94 5.16
C ALA A 84 9.30 -22.95 3.81
N ASN A 85 9.39 -21.85 3.07
CA ASN A 85 8.74 -21.65 1.80
C ASN A 85 9.65 -20.82 0.89
N TRP A 86 10.03 -21.37 -0.25
CA TRP A 86 10.89 -20.72 -1.25
C TRP A 86 10.08 -20.50 -2.53
N VAL A 87 9.99 -19.27 -2.99
CA VAL A 87 9.38 -18.95 -4.30
C VAL A 87 10.44 -19.01 -5.39
N GLY A 88 11.54 -18.29 -5.19
CA GLY A 88 12.58 -18.04 -6.18
C GLY A 88 12.13 -17.14 -7.33
N THR A 89 13.08 -16.90 -8.21
CA THR A 89 12.96 -16.19 -9.49
C THR A 89 13.54 -17.04 -10.62
N ASP A 90 13.33 -16.65 -11.87
CA ASP A 90 13.98 -17.20 -13.06
C ASP A 90 15.45 -16.73 -13.20
N ALA A 91 16.14 -16.50 -12.08
CA ALA A 91 17.42 -15.82 -11.88
C ALA A 91 18.42 -16.02 -13.04
N ASN A 92 18.54 -15.00 -13.88
CA ASN A 92 19.41 -15.02 -15.06
C ASN A 92 19.89 -13.60 -15.41
N ARG A 93 21.20 -13.36 -15.26
CA ARG A 93 21.85 -12.06 -15.55
C ARG A 93 21.86 -11.69 -17.04
N LEU A 94 21.49 -12.61 -17.93
CA LEU A 94 21.38 -12.38 -19.37
C LEU A 94 19.95 -12.04 -19.82
N THR A 95 18.96 -12.16 -18.92
CA THR A 95 17.58 -11.72 -19.18
C THR A 95 17.53 -10.20 -19.14
N SER A 96 17.04 -9.57 -20.21
CA SER A 96 16.81 -8.12 -20.24
C SER A 96 15.70 -7.71 -19.27
N ASP A 97 15.85 -6.55 -18.65
CA ASP A 97 14.83 -5.99 -17.74
C ASP A 97 13.47 -5.80 -18.45
N THR A 98 12.41 -6.00 -17.68
CA THR A 98 11.01 -5.80 -18.07
C THR A 98 10.25 -5.14 -16.91
N MET A 99 8.94 -4.91 -17.06
CA MET A 99 8.12 -4.45 -15.94
C MET A 99 7.99 -5.49 -14.80
N ASP A 100 8.16 -6.78 -15.10
CA ASP A 100 7.95 -7.88 -14.16
C ASP A 100 9.26 -8.58 -13.75
N TYR A 101 10.42 -8.11 -14.26
CA TYR A 101 11.75 -8.66 -13.99
C TYR A 101 12.83 -7.58 -14.06
N ALA A 102 13.72 -7.50 -13.07
CA ALA A 102 14.92 -6.66 -13.13
C ALA A 102 16.08 -7.31 -12.37
N SER A 103 17.33 -7.00 -12.71
CA SER A 103 18.48 -7.56 -11.99
C SER A 103 19.70 -6.64 -11.88
N ALA A 104 20.51 -6.85 -10.84
CA ALA A 104 21.86 -6.31 -10.73
C ALA A 104 22.86 -7.39 -10.33
N TYR A 105 24.11 -7.23 -10.75
CA TYR A 105 25.22 -8.14 -10.46
C TYR A 105 26.53 -7.36 -10.37
N GLY A 106 27.59 -8.04 -9.93
CA GLY A 106 28.84 -7.40 -9.56
C GLY A 106 28.81 -6.90 -8.13
N ASP A 107 29.98 -6.55 -7.62
CA ASP A 107 30.15 -5.98 -6.28
C ASP A 107 29.62 -4.54 -6.22
N GLU A 108 29.13 -4.12 -5.05
CA GLU A 108 28.60 -2.79 -4.77
C GLU A 108 27.57 -2.25 -5.79
N SER A 109 26.74 -3.14 -6.32
CA SER A 109 25.81 -2.89 -7.41
C SER A 109 24.37 -2.73 -6.90
N THR A 110 23.54 -2.01 -7.65
CA THR A 110 22.13 -1.77 -7.27
C THR A 110 21.19 -1.84 -8.46
N VAL A 111 19.95 -2.26 -8.22
CA VAL A 111 18.83 -2.21 -9.17
C VAL A 111 17.67 -1.45 -8.55
N THR A 112 17.10 -0.50 -9.31
CA THR A 112 15.87 0.19 -8.91
C THR A 112 14.69 -0.40 -9.67
N TYR A 113 13.68 -0.85 -8.94
CA TYR A 113 12.49 -1.51 -9.49
C TYR A 113 11.23 -0.70 -9.17
N SER A 114 10.46 -0.38 -10.20
CA SER A 114 9.15 0.26 -10.06
C SER A 114 8.13 -0.75 -9.59
N LEU A 115 7.49 -0.49 -8.45
CA LEU A 115 6.56 -1.44 -7.84
C LEU A 115 5.23 -1.48 -8.63
N PRO A 116 4.65 -2.67 -8.85
CA PRO A 116 3.34 -2.84 -9.50
C PRO A 116 2.15 -2.29 -8.69
N TRP A 117 2.35 -1.91 -7.43
CA TRP A 117 1.39 -1.22 -6.56
C TRP A 117 2.14 -0.36 -5.53
N LEU A 118 1.43 0.56 -4.86
CA LEU A 118 2.00 1.30 -3.73
C LEU A 118 2.21 0.37 -2.53
N PHE A 119 3.45 -0.01 -2.25
CA PHE A 119 3.79 -0.84 -1.09
C PHE A 119 3.85 0.03 0.17
N THR A 120 3.17 -0.40 1.23
CA THR A 120 3.20 0.32 2.52
C THR A 120 4.26 -0.29 3.43
N PHE A 121 5.29 0.48 3.75
CA PHE A 121 6.33 0.12 4.70
C PHE A 121 6.41 1.18 5.81
N TYR A 122 6.31 0.75 7.06
CA TYR A 122 6.35 1.66 8.23
C TYR A 122 5.36 2.84 8.22
N GLY A 123 4.21 2.64 7.55
CA GLY A 123 3.16 3.65 7.38
C GLY A 123 3.45 4.69 6.29
N GLN A 124 4.43 4.45 5.42
CA GLN A 124 4.72 5.26 4.24
C GLN A 124 4.47 4.41 2.98
N GLN A 125 3.95 5.04 1.93
CA GLN A 125 3.68 4.39 0.64
C GLN A 125 4.83 4.64 -0.33
N TYR A 126 5.28 3.57 -0.99
CA TYR A 126 6.39 3.59 -1.93
C TYR A 126 5.97 3.03 -3.29
N SER A 127 6.36 3.73 -4.37
CA SER A 127 6.14 3.30 -5.76
C SER A 127 7.36 2.63 -6.40
N SER A 128 8.48 2.54 -5.68
CA SER A 128 9.70 1.87 -6.13
C SER A 128 10.53 1.39 -4.94
N ILE A 129 11.43 0.44 -5.19
CA ILE A 129 12.48 0.00 -4.27
C ILE A 129 13.83 0.04 -4.97
N THR A 130 14.91 0.17 -4.20
CA THR A 130 16.29 -0.04 -4.68
C THR A 130 16.87 -1.22 -3.91
N ALA A 131 17.14 -2.33 -4.59
CA ALA A 131 17.82 -3.48 -4.00
C ALA A 131 19.33 -3.43 -4.34
N ASP A 132 20.18 -3.72 -3.36
CA ASP A 132 21.63 -3.83 -3.55
C ASP A 132 22.12 -5.28 -3.53
N THR A 133 23.31 -5.52 -4.06
CA THR A 133 23.95 -6.85 -4.05
C THR A 133 24.43 -7.29 -2.66
N ASN A 134 24.45 -6.39 -1.68
CA ASN A 134 24.84 -6.65 -0.28
C ASN A 134 23.70 -7.18 0.60
N GLY A 135 22.52 -7.44 0.04
CA GLY A 135 21.41 -8.11 0.73
C GLY A 135 20.32 -7.17 1.27
N ASN A 136 20.28 -5.92 0.82
CA ASN A 136 19.36 -4.91 1.35
C ASN A 136 18.36 -4.39 0.31
N ILE A 137 17.16 -4.03 0.78
CA ILE A 137 16.13 -3.31 0.03
C ILE A 137 15.90 -1.96 0.68
N TRP A 138 16.22 -0.90 -0.05
CA TRP A 138 16.03 0.49 0.36
C TRP A 138 14.74 1.07 -0.20
N PHE A 139 14.05 1.83 0.64
CA PHE A 139 12.84 2.60 0.27
C PHE A 139 13.14 4.11 0.11
N GLN A 140 14.40 4.51 0.22
CA GLN A 140 14.92 5.87 0.06
C GLN A 140 16.33 5.79 -0.57
N ASN A 141 17.21 6.78 -0.32
CA ASN A 141 18.59 6.78 -0.80
C ASN A 141 19.41 5.67 -0.14
N GLY A 142 19.50 4.51 -0.78
CA GLY A 142 20.41 3.44 -0.36
C GLY A 142 21.89 3.80 -0.58
N ASN A 143 22.76 3.21 0.22
CA ASN A 143 24.21 3.16 -0.03
C ASN A 143 24.64 1.70 0.16
N PRO A 144 25.08 0.99 -0.89
CA PRO A 144 25.42 -0.41 -0.77
C PRO A 144 26.70 -0.64 0.05
N ALA A 145 27.61 0.35 0.07
CA ALA A 145 29.03 0.15 0.38
C ALA A 145 29.41 0.03 1.86
N ASN A 146 28.46 -0.01 2.79
CA ASN A 146 28.77 -0.06 4.22
C ASN A 146 27.70 -0.82 5.02
N SER A 147 28.15 -1.74 5.88
CA SER A 147 27.33 -2.28 6.96
C SER A 147 26.88 -1.18 7.93
N PHE A 148 25.68 -1.31 8.48
CA PHE A 148 25.05 -0.31 9.35
C PHE A 148 24.38 -0.96 10.58
N PRO A 149 24.25 -0.28 11.73
CA PRO A 149 23.43 -0.79 12.83
C PRO A 149 21.97 -0.84 12.39
N LEU A 150 21.32 -2.01 12.37
CA LEU A 150 19.96 -2.18 11.87
C LEU A 150 18.96 -1.16 12.47
N ALA A 151 19.06 -0.87 13.77
CA ALA A 151 18.21 0.12 14.45
C ALA A 151 18.36 1.56 13.92
N SER A 152 19.53 1.92 13.40
CA SER A 152 19.91 3.29 13.05
C SER A 152 20.71 3.32 11.74
N THR A 153 20.04 2.96 10.64
CA THR A 153 20.62 2.88 9.29
C THR A 153 21.32 4.16 8.83
N GLY A 154 20.84 5.33 9.26
CA GLY A 154 21.28 6.65 8.74
C GLY A 154 20.85 6.94 7.29
N MET A 155 20.17 6.01 6.64
CA MET A 155 19.87 6.00 5.20
C MET A 155 18.37 5.84 4.90
N GLY A 156 17.55 5.78 5.95
CA GLY A 156 16.10 5.59 5.86
C GLY A 156 15.67 4.13 6.04
N PRO A 157 14.41 3.80 5.68
CA PRO A 157 13.85 2.47 5.90
C PRO A 157 14.48 1.39 5.01
N VAL A 158 14.74 0.22 5.60
CA VAL A 158 15.42 -0.91 4.95
C VAL A 158 14.78 -2.25 5.33
N ILE A 159 14.83 -3.21 4.41
CA ILE A 159 14.74 -4.65 4.67
C ILE A 159 16.14 -5.21 4.42
N ALA A 160 16.82 -5.65 5.47
CA ALA A 160 18.18 -6.19 5.40
C ALA A 160 18.12 -7.70 5.60
N LEU A 161 18.39 -8.48 4.56
CA LEU A 161 18.40 -9.94 4.65
C LEU A 161 19.78 -10.44 5.10
N TRP A 162 20.79 -9.63 4.84
CA TRP A 162 22.15 -9.74 5.32
C TRP A 162 22.73 -8.32 5.39
N ASN A 163 23.53 -8.00 6.40
CA ASN A 163 24.05 -6.66 6.63
C ASN A 163 25.56 -6.72 6.89
N SER A 164 26.28 -7.08 5.83
CA SER A 164 27.75 -7.05 5.67
C SER A 164 28.08 -7.19 4.18
N ASP A 165 29.37 -7.26 3.85
CA ASP A 165 29.91 -7.45 2.50
C ASP A 165 29.45 -8.79 1.89
N LEU A 166 28.75 -8.74 0.75
CA LEU A 166 28.44 -9.89 -0.09
C LEU A 166 28.99 -9.72 -1.50
N SER A 167 29.82 -10.68 -1.87
CA SER A 167 30.43 -10.74 -3.17
C SER A 167 29.44 -11.31 -4.20
N SER A 168 29.26 -10.60 -5.32
CA SER A 168 28.36 -10.97 -6.42
C SER A 168 29.07 -11.08 -7.76
N TYR A 169 30.23 -11.75 -7.76
CA TYR A 169 31.09 -11.88 -8.94
C TYR A 169 30.82 -13.16 -9.75
N PHE A 170 30.81 -14.32 -9.09
CA PHE A 170 30.78 -15.63 -9.75
C PHE A 170 29.35 -16.14 -9.88
N PHE A 171 28.69 -16.42 -8.77
CA PHE A 171 27.31 -16.91 -8.73
C PHE A 171 26.33 -15.82 -8.30
N GLY A 172 26.82 -14.75 -7.66
CA GLY A 172 25.96 -13.72 -7.11
C GLY A 172 25.31 -12.70 -8.04
N GLY A 173 24.20 -12.16 -7.55
CA GLY A 173 23.37 -11.11 -8.13
C GLY A 173 22.04 -11.00 -7.39
N VAL A 174 21.41 -9.83 -7.47
CA VAL A 174 20.05 -9.59 -6.98
C VAL A 174 19.06 -9.61 -8.14
N PHE A 175 18.00 -10.40 -8.00
CA PHE A 175 17.00 -10.67 -9.02
C PHE A 175 15.61 -10.33 -8.47
N ILE A 176 14.90 -9.44 -9.13
CA ILE A 176 13.55 -9.02 -8.75
C ILE A 176 12.59 -9.58 -9.79
N GLN A 177 11.53 -10.29 -9.34
CA GLN A 177 10.49 -10.81 -10.22
C GLN A 177 9.09 -10.64 -9.61
N LYS A 178 8.09 -10.49 -10.48
CA LYS A 178 6.66 -10.49 -10.11
C LYS A 178 5.98 -11.81 -10.55
N PRO A 179 6.10 -12.91 -9.78
CA PRO A 179 5.57 -14.23 -10.20
C PRO A 179 4.05 -14.37 -10.10
N SER A 180 3.35 -13.43 -9.45
CA SER A 180 1.89 -13.49 -9.26
C SER A 180 1.28 -12.09 -9.08
N GLN A 181 -0.03 -11.98 -8.86
CA GLN A 181 -0.68 -10.67 -8.70
C GLN A 181 -0.44 -10.03 -7.32
N ASP A 182 -0.26 -10.84 -6.28
CA ASP A 182 -0.25 -10.43 -4.87
C ASP A 182 1.14 -10.33 -4.23
N ARG A 183 2.22 -10.67 -4.95
CA ARG A 183 3.60 -10.57 -4.44
C ARG A 183 4.66 -10.27 -5.50
N ILE A 184 5.73 -9.62 -5.08
CA ILE A 184 7.04 -9.66 -5.77
C ILE A 184 8.05 -10.43 -4.92
N VAL A 185 9.06 -10.97 -5.57
CA VAL A 185 10.18 -11.71 -4.97
C VAL A 185 11.46 -10.98 -5.32
N ILE A 186 12.33 -10.78 -4.34
CA ILE A 186 13.70 -10.30 -4.49
C ILE A 186 14.60 -11.42 -4.00
N GLU A 187 15.23 -12.15 -4.93
CA GLU A 187 16.16 -13.24 -4.64
C GLU A 187 17.60 -12.74 -4.74
N TRP A 188 18.39 -13.04 -3.72
CA TRP A 188 19.84 -13.04 -3.81
C TRP A 188 20.30 -14.48 -3.98
N GLN A 189 20.94 -14.72 -5.11
CA GLN A 189 22.00 -15.71 -5.18
C GLN A 189 23.26 -14.91 -4.91
N SER A 190 24.17 -15.36 -4.04
CA SER A 190 25.35 -14.58 -3.66
C SER A 190 26.45 -15.47 -3.09
N GLU A 191 27.64 -14.92 -2.92
CA GLU A 191 28.72 -15.56 -2.17
C GLU A 191 29.35 -14.59 -1.16
N THR A 192 29.92 -15.09 -0.07
CA THR A 192 30.71 -14.25 0.86
C THR A 192 32.16 -14.14 0.40
N PHE A 193 32.80 -13.00 0.69
CA PHE A 193 34.23 -12.79 0.49
C PHE A 193 35.09 -13.87 1.20
N THR A 194 36.36 -14.02 0.79
CA THR A 194 37.25 -15.13 1.21
C THR A 194 37.27 -15.34 2.72
N ASP A 195 37.39 -14.23 3.45
CA ASP A 195 37.68 -14.20 4.88
C ASP A 195 36.42 -14.41 5.74
N GLU A 196 35.23 -14.27 5.14
CA GLU A 196 33.94 -14.37 5.81
C GLU A 196 33.23 -15.72 5.53
N GLY A 197 33.45 -16.33 4.36
CA GLY A 197 32.87 -17.63 4.03
C GLY A 197 33.34 -18.30 2.73
N GLY A 198 34.55 -17.98 2.24
CA GLY A 198 35.23 -18.79 1.22
C GLY A 198 34.47 -19.03 -0.08
N TYR A 199 33.80 -18.00 -0.62
CA TYR A 199 32.99 -18.04 -1.85
C TYR A 199 31.88 -19.11 -1.86
N GLN A 200 31.39 -19.55 -0.70
CA GLN A 200 30.31 -20.53 -0.65
C GLN A 200 28.94 -19.87 -0.97
N PRO A 201 28.00 -20.59 -1.62
CA PRO A 201 26.71 -20.03 -1.99
C PRO A 201 25.84 -19.65 -0.78
N ASN A 202 25.29 -18.44 -0.85
CA ASN A 202 24.27 -17.91 0.03
C ASN A 202 23.04 -17.60 -0.85
N ASN A 203 21.90 -18.22 -0.55
CA ASN A 203 20.66 -18.06 -1.29
C ASN A 203 19.56 -17.69 -0.30
N PHE A 204 19.01 -16.49 -0.45
CA PHE A 204 17.96 -15.96 0.40
C PHE A 204 17.04 -15.03 -0.41
N GLU A 205 15.78 -14.89 -0.02
CA GLU A 205 14.80 -14.04 -0.71
C GLU A 205 13.98 -13.20 0.27
N ALA A 206 13.51 -12.04 -0.22
CA ALA A 206 12.43 -11.29 0.38
C ALA A 206 11.21 -11.36 -0.53
N VAL A 207 10.05 -11.68 0.06
CA VAL A 207 8.76 -11.66 -0.62
C VAL A 207 7.94 -10.51 -0.07
N LEU A 208 7.67 -9.51 -0.90
CA LEU A 208 6.83 -8.35 -0.55
C LEU A 208 5.41 -8.60 -1.04
N PHE A 209 4.46 -8.66 -0.10
CA PHE A 209 3.06 -8.95 -0.39
C PHE A 209 2.26 -7.64 -0.54
N GLN A 210 1.22 -7.64 -1.37
CA GLN A 210 0.37 -6.47 -1.62
C GLN A 210 -0.30 -5.93 -0.34
N ASN A 211 -0.53 -6.77 0.67
CA ASN A 211 -1.09 -6.39 1.97
C ASN A 211 -0.07 -5.76 2.96
N GLY A 212 1.17 -5.50 2.52
CA GLY A 212 2.23 -4.91 3.35
C GLY A 212 2.97 -5.90 4.27
N ASN A 213 2.65 -7.20 4.20
CA ASN A 213 3.48 -8.23 4.83
C ASN A 213 4.79 -8.40 4.07
N ILE A 214 5.83 -8.78 4.82
CA ILE A 214 7.16 -9.11 4.30
C ILE A 214 7.49 -10.52 4.79
N ARG A 215 7.99 -11.38 3.92
CA ARG A 215 8.59 -12.65 4.32
C ARG A 215 10.06 -12.64 3.91
N ILE A 216 10.95 -13.09 4.81
CA ILE A 216 12.37 -13.31 4.51
C ILE A 216 12.63 -14.81 4.64
N ASP A 217 13.21 -15.41 3.61
CA ASP A 217 13.42 -16.85 3.52
C ASP A 217 14.89 -17.15 3.24
N TYR A 218 15.51 -17.98 4.07
CA TYR A 218 16.91 -18.39 3.91
C TYR A 218 16.96 -19.84 3.44
N LYS A 219 17.33 -20.08 2.18
CA LYS A 219 17.39 -21.43 1.59
C LYS A 219 18.70 -22.13 1.95
N THR A 220 19.81 -21.45 1.73
CA THR A 220 21.16 -21.91 2.10
C THR A 220 21.96 -20.71 2.54
N PHE A 221 22.60 -20.76 3.69
CA PHE A 221 23.57 -19.76 4.10
C PHE A 221 24.81 -20.47 4.62
N SER A 222 25.91 -20.35 3.89
CA SER A 222 27.09 -21.22 4.03
C SER A 222 28.22 -20.57 4.82
N ALA A 223 28.16 -19.25 5.02
CA ALA A 223 29.13 -18.51 5.80
C ALA A 223 28.85 -18.67 7.31
N ILE A 224 29.79 -19.32 8.00
CA ILE A 224 29.67 -19.69 9.42
C ILE A 224 30.37 -18.71 10.39
N ASN A 225 31.26 -17.86 9.87
CA ASN A 225 32.10 -16.94 10.65
C ASN A 225 31.94 -15.47 10.22
N SER A 226 31.04 -15.19 9.27
CA SER A 226 30.84 -13.86 8.70
C SER A 226 30.21 -12.90 9.71
N LYS A 227 30.53 -11.61 9.60
CA LYS A 227 29.92 -10.57 10.44
C LYS A 227 28.52 -10.28 9.93
N ASP A 228 27.55 -10.12 10.81
CA ASP A 228 26.26 -9.51 10.47
C ASP A 228 26.02 -8.33 11.42
N PHE A 229 25.76 -7.15 10.88
CA PHE A 229 25.41 -5.94 11.64
C PHE A 229 23.90 -5.81 11.89
N GLY A 230 23.13 -6.81 11.45
CA GLY A 230 21.76 -7.10 11.86
C GLY A 230 20.86 -7.31 10.66
N SER A 231 20.37 -8.53 10.49
CA SER A 231 19.33 -8.88 9.52
C SER A 231 17.93 -8.66 10.09
N GLY A 232 17.00 -8.14 9.29
CA GLY A 232 15.61 -7.86 9.68
C GLY A 232 14.99 -6.70 8.91
N ILE A 233 14.07 -5.97 9.55
CA ILE A 233 13.45 -4.76 9.00
C ILE A 233 13.68 -3.57 9.91
N SER A 234 13.78 -2.36 9.34
CA SER A 234 13.98 -1.15 10.13
C SER A 234 13.43 0.10 9.43
N LYS A 235 12.89 1.02 10.24
CA LYS A 235 12.53 2.39 9.82
C LYS A 235 13.74 3.34 9.82
N GLY A 236 14.88 2.92 10.39
CA GLY A 236 16.09 3.75 10.54
C GLY A 236 15.99 4.83 11.63
N ASN A 237 15.05 4.71 12.57
CA ASN A 237 14.72 5.75 13.57
C ASN A 237 15.01 5.36 15.03
N ASN A 238 15.91 4.39 15.27
CA ASN A 238 16.28 3.81 16.57
C ASN A 238 15.16 3.11 17.36
N THR A 239 13.90 3.15 16.90
CA THR A 239 12.73 2.77 17.72
C THR A 239 11.77 1.80 17.05
N ASN A 240 11.68 1.80 15.72
CA ASN A 240 10.89 0.85 14.95
C ASN A 240 11.82 0.01 14.06
N PHE A 241 12.22 -1.15 14.59
CA PHE A 241 12.99 -2.17 13.88
C PHE A 241 12.72 -3.55 14.49
N LEU A 242 12.82 -4.60 13.67
CA LEU A 242 12.70 -5.99 14.09
C LEU A 242 13.88 -6.79 13.54
N SER A 243 14.77 -7.21 14.45
CA SER A 243 16.00 -7.95 14.15
C SER A 243 15.75 -9.46 14.19
N LEU A 244 16.02 -10.16 13.10
CA LEU A 244 16.04 -11.62 13.04
C LEU A 244 17.21 -12.17 13.84
N THR A 245 18.40 -11.59 13.70
CA THR A 245 19.60 -12.10 14.33
C THR A 245 19.57 -12.00 15.85
N ASP A 246 18.94 -10.98 16.42
CA ASP A 246 18.78 -10.86 17.87
C ASP A 246 17.73 -11.83 18.44
N ASN A 247 16.73 -12.23 17.64
CA ASN A 247 15.61 -13.06 18.10
C ASN A 247 15.77 -14.55 17.79
N PHE A 248 16.48 -14.89 16.71
CA PHE A 248 16.62 -16.27 16.20
C PHE A 248 18.08 -16.70 15.98
N GLY A 249 19.05 -15.82 16.20
CA GLY A 249 20.49 -16.09 16.06
C GLY A 249 21.06 -15.76 14.68
N SER A 250 22.39 -15.88 14.54
CA SER A 250 23.14 -15.57 13.32
C SER A 250 22.59 -16.27 12.07
N VAL A 251 22.75 -15.67 10.89
CA VAL A 251 22.06 -16.05 9.65
C VAL A 251 22.28 -17.49 9.18
N TYR A 252 23.42 -18.11 9.47
CA TYR A 252 23.63 -19.55 9.23
C TYR A 252 22.70 -20.46 10.05
N ASN A 253 22.15 -20.00 11.18
CA ASN A 253 21.09 -20.69 11.93
C ASN A 253 19.69 -20.40 11.37
N LEU A 254 19.51 -19.30 10.64
CA LEU A 254 18.27 -18.95 9.97
C LEU A 254 18.06 -19.80 8.70
N ALA A 255 19.14 -20.30 8.10
CA ALA A 255 19.12 -21.19 6.94
C ALA A 255 18.17 -22.38 7.11
N GLY A 256 17.39 -22.66 6.07
CA GLY A 256 16.30 -23.65 6.08
C GLY A 256 14.99 -23.15 6.67
N ASN A 257 14.86 -21.87 7.05
CA ASN A 257 13.66 -21.31 7.67
C ASN A 257 13.14 -20.04 6.97
N SER A 258 11.89 -19.72 7.29
CA SER A 258 11.14 -18.58 6.78
C SER A 258 10.64 -17.71 7.93
N TYR A 259 10.68 -16.39 7.77
CA TYR A 259 10.31 -15.41 8.80
C TYR A 259 9.31 -14.42 8.24
N LEU A 260 8.13 -14.34 8.85
CA LEU A 260 7.05 -13.45 8.44
C LEU A 260 7.01 -12.23 9.36
N PHE A 261 7.20 -11.06 8.76
CA PHE A 261 6.85 -9.77 9.33
C PHE A 261 5.44 -9.42 8.87
N SER A 262 4.46 -9.68 9.73
CA SER A 262 3.10 -9.23 9.48
C SER A 262 2.99 -7.78 9.91
N SER A 263 2.51 -6.89 9.02
CA SER A 263 2.12 -5.55 9.46
C SER A 263 1.06 -5.69 10.55
N ALA A 264 1.02 -4.76 11.51
CA ALA A 264 -0.13 -4.60 12.38
C ALA A 264 -1.33 -4.41 11.45
N ALA A 265 -2.21 -5.42 11.41
CA ALA A 265 -2.99 -5.71 10.22
C ALA A 265 -3.67 -4.45 9.67
N PRO A 266 -3.56 -4.16 8.36
CA PRO A 266 -4.31 -3.06 7.77
C PRO A 266 -5.78 -3.25 8.17
N PRO A 267 -6.49 -2.16 8.51
CA PRO A 267 -7.81 -2.25 9.10
C PRO A 267 -8.70 -3.12 8.21
N ALA A 268 -9.48 -4.02 8.82
CA ALA A 268 -10.19 -5.06 8.06
C ALA A 268 -11.02 -4.48 6.90
N ASN A 269 -11.51 -3.25 7.09
CA ASN A 269 -12.02 -2.37 6.05
C ASN A 269 -11.15 -1.10 5.92
N ALA A 270 -11.12 -0.54 4.73
CA ALA A 270 -10.58 0.78 4.39
C ALA A 270 -11.71 1.70 3.88
N THR A 271 -11.71 2.95 4.31
CA THR A 271 -12.71 3.96 3.95
C THR A 271 -12.29 4.71 2.69
N LEU A 272 -13.08 4.63 1.62
CA LEU A 272 -12.93 5.49 0.45
C LEU A 272 -13.84 6.71 0.59
N ASN A 273 -13.24 7.89 0.61
CA ASN A 273 -13.92 9.18 0.60
C ASN A 273 -13.93 9.75 -0.83
N VAL A 274 -15.10 10.05 -1.37
CA VAL A 274 -15.26 10.74 -2.65
C VAL A 274 -15.73 12.15 -2.39
N GLN A 275 -14.94 13.12 -2.82
CA GLN A 275 -15.23 14.56 -2.76
C GLN A 275 -15.62 15.07 -4.15
N PHE A 276 -16.41 16.14 -4.20
CA PHE A 276 -16.82 16.81 -5.44
C PHE A 276 -16.26 18.24 -5.45
N SER A 277 -15.83 18.70 -6.62
CA SER A 277 -15.29 20.04 -6.83
C SER A 277 -15.62 20.59 -8.21
N GLY A 278 -15.60 21.91 -8.35
CA GLY A 278 -15.88 22.61 -9.60
C GLY A 278 -17.23 23.31 -9.59
N SER A 279 -17.57 23.90 -10.73
CA SER A 279 -18.76 24.73 -10.97
C SER A 279 -19.99 23.95 -11.45
N GLY A 280 -19.81 22.70 -11.88
CA GLY A 280 -20.85 21.84 -12.43
C GLY A 280 -21.33 20.79 -11.43
N SER A 281 -22.00 19.75 -11.94
CA SER A 281 -22.42 18.62 -11.11
C SER A 281 -22.30 17.29 -11.86
N GLY A 282 -22.35 16.21 -11.10
CA GLY A 282 -22.34 14.86 -11.62
C GLY A 282 -22.62 13.82 -10.54
N PHE A 283 -22.48 12.56 -10.92
CA PHE A 283 -22.70 11.39 -10.09
C PHE A 283 -21.48 10.46 -10.20
N VAL A 284 -21.11 9.82 -9.09
CA VAL A 284 -20.03 8.83 -9.04
C VAL A 284 -20.58 7.53 -8.49
N THR A 285 -20.24 6.42 -9.15
CA THR A 285 -20.51 5.05 -8.68
C THR A 285 -19.24 4.23 -8.55
N SER A 286 -19.27 3.13 -7.80
CA SER A 286 -18.13 2.19 -7.70
C SER A 286 -18.44 0.76 -8.14
N SER A 287 -17.39 0.03 -8.53
CA SER A 287 -17.37 -1.42 -8.70
C SER A 287 -16.16 -2.00 -7.94
N PRO A 288 -16.34 -2.83 -6.89
CA PRO A 288 -17.60 -3.27 -6.27
C PRO A 288 -18.48 -2.12 -5.78
N SER A 289 -19.78 -2.38 -5.62
CA SER A 289 -20.76 -1.39 -5.17
C SER A 289 -20.50 -0.93 -3.74
N GLY A 290 -20.44 0.38 -3.53
CA GLY A 290 -20.31 1.01 -2.21
C GLY A 290 -20.46 2.53 -2.30
N ILE A 291 -19.89 3.14 -3.34
CA ILE A 291 -20.13 4.55 -3.71
C ILE A 291 -21.28 4.62 -4.73
N ALA A 292 -22.22 5.54 -4.49
CA ALA A 292 -23.29 5.94 -5.41
C ALA A 292 -23.83 7.31 -4.98
N CYS A 293 -23.14 8.41 -5.32
CA CYS A 293 -23.42 9.74 -4.78
C CYS A 293 -23.16 10.90 -5.77
N ASN A 294 -23.79 12.06 -5.54
CA ASN A 294 -23.64 13.32 -6.28
C ASN A 294 -23.09 14.48 -5.40
N THR A 295 -22.77 14.18 -4.16
CA THR A 295 -22.15 15.08 -3.17
C THR A 295 -21.11 14.29 -2.38
N ASN A 296 -20.27 14.97 -1.61
CA ASN A 296 -19.25 14.32 -0.78
C ASN A 296 -19.82 13.12 0.00
N CYS A 297 -19.23 11.94 -0.17
CA CYS A 297 -19.70 10.69 0.41
C CYS A 297 -18.54 9.74 0.71
N SER A 298 -18.80 8.67 1.48
CA SER A 298 -17.80 7.65 1.78
C SER A 298 -18.41 6.26 1.86
N ALA A 299 -17.56 5.24 1.67
CA ALA A 299 -17.93 3.83 1.86
C ALA A 299 -16.72 3.02 2.37
N GLU A 300 -16.99 2.00 3.18
CA GLU A 300 -16.00 1.02 3.62
C GLU A 300 -15.92 -0.15 2.63
N PHE A 301 -14.70 -0.59 2.32
CA PHE A 301 -14.42 -1.79 1.52
C PHE A 301 -13.41 -2.65 2.27
N PRO A 302 -13.44 -3.99 2.15
CA PRO A 302 -12.40 -4.85 2.74
C PRO A 302 -11.00 -4.43 2.27
N SER A 303 -10.01 -4.42 3.16
CA SER A 303 -8.64 -4.05 2.78
C SER A 303 -8.09 -4.97 1.68
N GLY A 304 -7.42 -4.38 0.69
CA GLY A 304 -6.97 -5.05 -0.53
C GLY A 304 -7.97 -5.02 -1.69
N THR A 305 -9.19 -4.52 -1.48
CA THR A 305 -10.20 -4.44 -2.55
C THR A 305 -9.73 -3.50 -3.68
N LEU A 306 -9.80 -3.99 -4.91
CA LEU A 306 -9.70 -3.16 -6.12
C LEU A 306 -11.06 -2.52 -6.40
N VAL A 307 -11.15 -1.20 -6.26
CA VAL A 307 -12.36 -0.40 -6.50
C VAL A 307 -12.16 0.44 -7.76
N THR A 308 -13.07 0.31 -8.71
CA THR A 308 -13.16 1.18 -9.89
C THR A 308 -14.28 2.21 -9.70
N LEU A 309 -13.98 3.49 -9.83
CA LEU A 309 -14.96 4.59 -9.83
C LEU A 309 -15.33 5.01 -11.25
N HIS A 310 -16.64 5.19 -11.45
CA HIS A 310 -17.25 5.59 -12.73
C HIS A 310 -17.94 6.95 -12.54
N PRO A 311 -17.43 8.03 -13.17
CA PRO A 311 -18.03 9.36 -13.12
C PRO A 311 -19.03 9.54 -14.27
N ALA A 312 -20.14 10.24 -13.99
CA ALA A 312 -21.12 10.65 -14.98
C ALA A 312 -21.49 12.12 -14.74
N ALA A 313 -21.24 12.99 -15.71
CA ALA A 313 -21.59 14.40 -15.59
C ALA A 313 -23.11 14.61 -15.76
N SER A 314 -23.67 15.55 -15.00
CA SER A 314 -25.07 15.97 -15.15
C SER A 314 -25.29 16.71 -16.48
N GLN A 315 -26.56 17.06 -16.78
CA GLN A 315 -26.84 18.04 -17.84
C GLN A 315 -26.01 19.32 -17.63
N TYR A 316 -25.59 19.90 -18.77
CA TYR A 316 -24.81 21.15 -18.82
C TYR A 316 -23.47 21.11 -18.06
N SER A 317 -22.95 19.93 -17.71
CA SER A 317 -21.70 19.77 -16.96
C SER A 317 -20.70 18.85 -17.68
N LEU A 318 -19.41 19.09 -17.49
CA LEU A 318 -18.31 18.26 -17.96
C LEU A 318 -17.61 17.58 -16.77
N PHE A 319 -17.14 16.35 -16.96
CA PHE A 319 -16.21 15.73 -16.02
C PHE A 319 -14.77 16.08 -16.43
N ASN A 320 -14.11 16.90 -15.61
CA ASN A 320 -12.77 17.41 -15.88
C ASN A 320 -11.65 16.51 -15.34
N GLY A 321 -12.00 15.52 -14.52
CA GLY A 321 -11.10 14.44 -14.10
C GLY A 321 -11.04 14.23 -12.59
N TRP A 322 -10.23 13.24 -12.21
CA TRP A 322 -9.88 12.96 -10.83
C TRP A 322 -8.69 13.83 -10.40
N SER A 323 -8.73 14.28 -9.16
CA SER A 323 -7.64 14.98 -8.48
C SER A 323 -7.60 14.56 -7.01
N ASN A 324 -6.45 14.75 -6.36
CA ASN A 324 -6.13 14.29 -5.00
C ASN A 324 -6.16 12.76 -4.82
N GLY A 325 -5.18 12.22 -4.08
CA GLY A 325 -5.05 10.79 -3.84
C GLY A 325 -4.50 10.01 -5.05
N ALA A 326 -4.88 8.73 -5.16
CA ALA A 326 -4.26 7.77 -6.07
C ALA A 326 -4.85 7.73 -7.49
N CYS A 327 -5.72 8.68 -7.86
CA CYS A 327 -6.31 8.78 -9.20
C CYS A 327 -6.10 10.15 -9.83
N SER A 328 -5.86 10.16 -11.14
CA SER A 328 -5.68 11.36 -11.95
C SER A 328 -6.22 11.14 -13.37
N GLY A 329 -6.49 12.25 -14.09
CA GLY A 329 -7.01 12.21 -15.47
C GLY A 329 -8.53 11.99 -15.56
N SER A 330 -9.03 11.89 -16.78
CA SER A 330 -10.47 11.94 -17.11
C SER A 330 -11.15 10.57 -17.33
N GLY A 331 -10.42 9.46 -17.14
CA GLY A 331 -10.96 8.10 -17.28
C GLY A 331 -11.66 7.57 -16.02
N GLY A 332 -11.96 6.28 -16.02
CA GLY A 332 -12.33 5.56 -14.79
C GLY A 332 -11.14 5.48 -13.82
N CYS A 333 -11.39 5.59 -12.52
CA CYS A 333 -10.37 5.62 -11.48
C CYS A 333 -10.27 4.26 -10.78
N ILE A 334 -9.12 3.59 -10.83
CA ILE A 334 -8.90 2.25 -10.22
C ILE A 334 -8.00 2.40 -9.00
N LEU A 335 -8.49 1.93 -7.84
CA LEU A 335 -7.86 2.09 -6.52
C LEU A 335 -7.67 0.72 -5.85
N SER A 336 -6.48 0.45 -5.30
CA SER A 336 -6.26 -0.67 -4.36
C SER A 336 -6.37 -0.12 -2.93
N LEU A 337 -7.48 -0.38 -2.25
CA LEU A 337 -7.76 0.17 -0.92
C LEU A 337 -7.08 -0.67 0.17
N ASN A 338 -5.82 -0.36 0.48
CA ASN A 338 -5.08 -0.96 1.61
C ASN A 338 -5.12 -0.10 2.89
N SER A 339 -5.68 1.10 2.80
CA SER A 339 -5.87 2.07 3.89
C SER A 339 -6.96 3.07 3.50
N ASP A 340 -7.46 3.83 4.48
CA ASP A 340 -8.33 4.97 4.21
C ASP A 340 -7.75 5.86 3.11
N SER A 341 -8.62 6.27 2.19
CA SER A 341 -8.26 6.97 0.96
C SER A 341 -9.26 8.08 0.67
N ALA A 342 -8.82 9.11 -0.05
CA ALA A 342 -9.66 10.19 -0.54
C ALA A 342 -9.37 10.48 -2.01
N VAL A 343 -10.40 10.82 -2.77
CA VAL A 343 -10.31 11.24 -4.17
C VAL A 343 -11.33 12.34 -4.45
N THR A 344 -10.98 13.31 -5.29
CA THR A 344 -11.85 14.43 -5.68
C THR A 344 -12.26 14.30 -7.15
N ALA A 345 -13.56 14.27 -7.41
CA ALA A 345 -14.16 14.31 -8.73
C ALA A 345 -14.40 15.76 -9.17
N GLY A 346 -13.75 16.19 -10.25
CA GLY A 346 -13.92 17.51 -10.85
C GLY A 346 -15.09 17.53 -11.85
N PHE A 347 -16.13 18.31 -11.57
CA PHE A 347 -17.21 18.61 -12.51
C PHE A 347 -17.36 20.12 -12.68
N ASP A 348 -17.26 20.61 -13.91
CA ASP A 348 -17.47 22.03 -14.23
C ASP A 348 -18.67 22.24 -15.14
N TYR A 349 -19.29 23.42 -15.03
CA TYR A 349 -20.38 23.82 -15.91
C TYR A 349 -19.82 24.09 -17.32
N ASP A 350 -20.50 23.54 -18.32
CA ASP A 350 -20.06 23.54 -19.72
C ASP A 350 -20.42 24.87 -20.41
N SER A 351 -19.87 25.96 -19.86
CA SER A 351 -20.17 27.33 -20.29
C SER A 351 -19.79 27.60 -21.74
N ALA A 352 -18.91 26.81 -22.36
CA ALA A 352 -18.51 26.99 -23.76
C ALA A 352 -19.60 26.59 -24.78
N HIS A 353 -20.52 25.70 -24.38
CA HIS A 353 -21.50 25.10 -25.29
C HIS A 353 -22.95 25.53 -25.03
N GLN A 354 -23.18 26.49 -24.12
CA GLN A 354 -24.52 26.86 -23.65
C GLN A 354 -25.38 27.70 -24.59
N VAL A 355 -24.82 28.17 -25.70
CA VAL A 355 -25.58 28.75 -26.82
C VAL A 355 -25.12 28.12 -28.13
N GLN A 356 -26.05 27.73 -29.01
CA GLN A 356 -25.76 27.12 -30.31
C GLN A 356 -26.38 27.93 -31.44
N ILE A 357 -25.65 28.12 -32.55
CA ILE A 357 -26.23 28.52 -33.83
C ILE A 357 -26.24 27.31 -34.76
N SER A 358 -27.43 26.88 -35.16
CA SER A 358 -27.61 25.81 -36.15
C SER A 358 -27.49 26.41 -37.57
N GLY A 359 -26.50 25.95 -38.33
CA GLY A 359 -26.25 26.40 -39.72
C GLY A 359 -25.52 25.31 -40.52
N GLY A 360 -24.87 25.68 -41.63
CA GLY A 360 -24.11 24.73 -42.47
C GLY A 360 -22.97 24.02 -41.74
N SER A 361 -22.39 24.68 -40.74
CA SER A 361 -21.62 24.08 -39.64
C SER A 361 -22.22 24.57 -38.32
N THR A 362 -22.30 23.69 -37.32
CA THR A 362 -22.78 24.08 -35.98
C THR A 362 -21.70 24.87 -35.25
N SER A 363 -22.07 25.98 -34.60
CA SER A 363 -21.17 26.81 -33.80
C SER A 363 -21.74 27.03 -32.40
N TYR A 364 -20.85 27.10 -31.41
CA TYR A 364 -21.19 27.24 -29.99
C TYR A 364 -20.58 28.49 -29.39
N TYR A 365 -21.27 29.07 -28.40
CA TYR A 365 -20.92 30.34 -27.79
C TYR A 365 -21.17 30.33 -26.28
N PRO A 366 -20.35 31.07 -25.51
CA PRO A 366 -20.52 31.15 -24.06
C PRO A 366 -21.56 32.17 -23.59
N THR A 367 -22.05 33.04 -24.47
CA THR A 367 -23.08 34.05 -24.16
C THR A 367 -24.07 34.18 -25.33
N ILE A 368 -25.27 34.68 -25.04
CA ILE A 368 -26.26 35.03 -26.06
C ILE A 368 -25.74 36.19 -26.91
N GLN A 369 -25.02 37.15 -26.30
CA GLN A 369 -24.42 38.27 -27.00
C GLN A 369 -23.35 37.84 -28.02
N ASP A 370 -22.48 36.88 -27.71
CA ASP A 370 -21.44 36.39 -28.64
C ASP A 370 -22.05 35.64 -29.83
N ALA A 371 -23.10 34.86 -29.58
CA ALA A 371 -23.90 34.25 -30.64
C ALA A 371 -24.59 35.32 -31.51
N TYR A 372 -25.25 36.31 -30.89
CA TYR A 372 -25.89 37.41 -31.62
C TYR A 372 -24.89 38.20 -32.47
N ASN A 373 -23.67 38.43 -31.98
CA ASN A 373 -22.60 39.11 -32.70
C ASN A 373 -22.12 38.30 -33.92
N SER A 374 -22.14 36.97 -33.82
CA SER A 374 -21.70 36.03 -34.86
C SER A 374 -22.80 35.62 -35.84
N ALA A 375 -24.08 35.84 -35.49
CA ALA A 375 -25.22 35.40 -36.28
C ALA A 375 -25.27 36.05 -37.68
N SER A 376 -25.77 35.28 -38.66
CA SER A 376 -26.24 35.80 -39.95
C SER A 376 -27.71 36.20 -39.88
N ASP A 377 -28.20 36.93 -40.88
CA ASP A 377 -29.64 37.21 -40.99
C ASP A 377 -30.46 35.91 -41.08
N SER A 378 -31.64 35.91 -40.46
CA SER A 378 -32.52 34.75 -40.24
C SER A 378 -31.92 33.58 -39.45
N SER A 379 -30.83 33.75 -38.70
CA SER A 379 -30.26 32.67 -37.87
C SER A 379 -31.16 32.31 -36.69
N THR A 380 -31.20 31.02 -36.35
CA THR A 380 -31.76 30.54 -35.08
C THR A 380 -30.63 30.31 -34.07
N ILE A 381 -30.70 31.00 -32.95
CA ILE A 381 -29.82 30.91 -31.80
C ILE A 381 -30.57 30.09 -30.73
N LYS A 382 -30.14 28.85 -30.52
CA LYS A 382 -30.71 27.95 -29.52
C LYS A 382 -30.02 28.13 -28.17
N LEU A 383 -30.80 28.07 -27.10
CA LEU A 383 -30.36 28.26 -25.71
C LEU A 383 -30.71 27.04 -24.86
N TRP A 384 -29.78 26.58 -24.04
CA TRP A 384 -30.05 25.59 -22.99
C TRP A 384 -31.11 26.07 -22.00
N ALA A 385 -31.82 25.14 -21.35
CA ALA A 385 -32.72 25.41 -20.24
C ALA A 385 -31.93 25.77 -18.96
N THR A 386 -31.32 26.95 -18.97
CA THR A 386 -30.43 27.49 -17.94
C THR A 386 -30.67 28.99 -17.77
N THR A 387 -30.05 29.60 -16.76
CA THR A 387 -30.09 31.05 -16.52
C THR A 387 -28.81 31.74 -17.04
N TYR A 388 -29.01 32.71 -17.92
CA TYR A 388 -28.01 33.59 -18.50
C TYR A 388 -27.99 34.91 -17.71
N ASN A 389 -26.86 35.24 -17.09
CA ASN A 389 -26.67 36.49 -16.34
C ASN A 389 -25.88 37.47 -17.21
N GLU A 390 -26.55 38.06 -18.20
CA GLU A 390 -25.96 38.97 -19.18
C GLU A 390 -26.97 40.05 -19.61
N SER A 391 -26.51 41.07 -20.33
CA SER A 391 -27.40 42.01 -21.03
C SER A 391 -27.16 41.93 -22.53
N LEU A 392 -28.24 41.84 -23.30
CA LEU A 392 -28.22 41.62 -24.73
C LEU A 392 -28.53 42.93 -25.48
N ILE A 393 -27.63 43.33 -26.35
CA ILE A 393 -27.71 44.54 -27.18
C ILE A 393 -27.89 44.11 -28.65
N CYS A 394 -29.11 44.29 -29.15
CA CYS A 394 -29.50 43.96 -30.51
C CYS A 394 -29.47 45.21 -31.39
N SER A 395 -28.29 45.50 -31.94
CA SER A 395 -27.98 46.71 -32.72
C SER A 395 -27.75 46.48 -34.22
N ARG A 396 -27.65 45.22 -34.66
CA ARG A 396 -27.32 44.85 -36.05
C ARG A 396 -28.61 44.81 -36.90
N PRO A 397 -28.61 45.29 -38.15
CA PRO A 397 -29.78 45.31 -39.02
C PRO A 397 -30.08 43.93 -39.63
N LEU A 398 -30.44 42.98 -38.77
CA LEU A 398 -30.78 41.60 -39.11
C LEU A 398 -31.96 41.09 -38.29
N THR A 399 -32.55 39.98 -38.71
CA THR A 399 -33.56 39.22 -37.95
C THR A 399 -32.89 37.96 -37.37
N VAL A 400 -33.09 37.69 -36.08
CA VAL A 400 -32.70 36.42 -35.45
C VAL A 400 -33.84 35.84 -34.62
N THR A 401 -33.85 34.52 -34.48
CA THR A 401 -34.75 33.82 -33.54
C THR A 401 -33.92 33.33 -32.36
N LEU A 402 -34.25 33.78 -31.14
CA LEU A 402 -33.79 33.15 -29.91
C LEU A 402 -34.79 32.04 -29.55
N GLN A 403 -34.31 30.80 -29.41
CA GLN A 403 -35.13 29.66 -29.06
C GLN A 403 -34.59 28.95 -27.81
N GLY A 404 -35.29 29.12 -26.70
CA GLY A 404 -34.89 28.60 -25.40
C GLY A 404 -35.46 27.23 -25.03
N GLY A 405 -34.95 26.71 -23.92
CA GLY A 405 -35.44 25.53 -23.24
C GLY A 405 -34.79 24.20 -23.64
N TYR A 406 -33.65 24.20 -24.33
CA TYR A 406 -33.03 22.96 -24.82
C TYR A 406 -32.28 22.15 -23.76
N ASP A 407 -32.25 20.83 -23.95
CA ASP A 407 -31.30 19.92 -23.31
C ASP A 407 -29.85 20.16 -23.80
N ARG A 408 -28.88 19.49 -23.16
CA ARG A 408 -27.45 19.65 -23.44
C ARG A 408 -27.13 19.53 -24.93
N ASP A 409 -27.75 18.57 -25.60
CA ASP A 409 -27.42 18.20 -26.97
C ASP A 409 -28.31 18.93 -28.01
N TYR A 410 -29.17 19.87 -27.59
CA TYR A 410 -30.08 20.65 -28.42
C TYR A 410 -31.11 19.83 -29.22
N ASN A 411 -31.46 18.66 -28.68
CA ASN A 411 -32.37 17.68 -29.28
C ASN A 411 -33.79 17.76 -28.71
N LEU A 412 -33.94 18.06 -27.42
CA LEU A 412 -35.20 18.01 -26.69
C LEU A 412 -35.44 19.28 -25.86
N ALA A 413 -36.71 19.53 -25.52
CA ALA A 413 -37.06 20.53 -24.51
C ALA A 413 -36.81 19.97 -23.10
N ALA A 414 -36.01 20.67 -22.30
CA ALA A 414 -35.61 20.32 -20.93
C ALA A 414 -36.11 21.29 -19.84
N GLY A 415 -36.60 22.47 -20.21
CA GLY A 415 -37.08 23.47 -19.25
C GLY A 415 -37.22 24.86 -19.86
N GLU A 416 -37.00 25.89 -19.03
CA GLU A 416 -37.05 27.31 -19.43
C GLU A 416 -35.63 27.87 -19.56
N SER A 417 -35.36 28.67 -20.60
CA SER A 417 -34.20 29.57 -20.60
C SER A 417 -34.58 30.87 -19.89
N VAL A 418 -33.69 31.42 -19.07
CA VAL A 418 -33.95 32.67 -18.33
C VAL A 418 -32.81 33.66 -18.53
N LEU A 419 -33.08 34.82 -19.13
CA LEU A 419 -32.17 35.96 -19.17
C LEU A 419 -32.42 36.85 -17.94
N ILE A 420 -31.39 37.04 -17.11
CA ILE A 420 -31.38 38.03 -16.03
C ILE A 420 -30.54 39.21 -16.48
N GLY A 421 -31.19 40.35 -16.73
CA GLY A 421 -30.53 41.53 -17.26
C GLY A 421 -31.37 42.32 -18.26
N THR A 422 -30.74 43.20 -19.03
CA THR A 422 -31.44 44.08 -19.98
C THR A 422 -31.39 43.55 -21.40
N LEU A 423 -32.52 43.65 -22.11
CA LEU A 423 -32.63 43.40 -23.55
C LEU A 423 -32.90 44.72 -24.27
N THR A 424 -31.93 45.19 -25.07
CA THR A 424 -31.96 46.50 -25.73
C THR A 424 -32.01 46.34 -27.25
N PHE A 425 -32.98 46.97 -27.90
CA PHE A 425 -33.11 46.97 -29.36
C PHE A 425 -32.74 48.35 -29.94
N SER A 426 -31.82 48.36 -30.91
CA SER A 426 -31.43 49.56 -31.66
C SER A 426 -31.22 49.31 -33.15
N GLY A 427 -31.30 48.05 -33.61
CA GLY A 427 -31.32 47.70 -35.03
C GLY A 427 -31.88 46.29 -35.26
N GLY A 428 -32.49 46.07 -36.43
CA GLY A 428 -32.98 44.75 -36.84
C GLY A 428 -34.27 44.32 -36.13
N SER A 429 -34.38 43.01 -35.86
CA SER A 429 -35.52 42.39 -35.18
C SER A 429 -35.09 41.10 -34.47
N VAL A 430 -35.75 40.78 -33.36
CA VAL A 430 -35.53 39.51 -32.63
C VAL A 430 -36.87 38.85 -32.38
N ILE A 431 -36.99 37.61 -32.83
CA ILE A 431 -38.09 36.71 -32.49
C ILE A 431 -37.65 35.92 -31.26
N VAL A 432 -38.52 35.80 -30.27
CA VAL A 432 -38.20 35.12 -29.00
C VAL A 432 -39.20 33.99 -28.76
N ASP A 433 -38.68 32.79 -28.57
CA ASP A 433 -39.41 31.56 -28.23
C ASP A 433 -38.71 30.89 -27.04
N GLY A 434 -39.45 30.36 -26.07
CA GLY A 434 -38.89 29.62 -24.93
C GLY A 434 -37.95 30.38 -23.97
N LEU A 435 -37.86 31.72 -24.03
CA LEU A 435 -36.97 32.54 -23.19
C LEU A 435 -37.76 33.50 -22.28
N ILE A 436 -37.50 33.45 -20.99
CA ILE A 436 -38.03 34.37 -19.98
C ILE A 436 -37.00 35.47 -19.71
N ILE A 437 -37.43 36.72 -19.58
CA ILE A 437 -36.57 37.87 -19.27
C ILE A 437 -36.97 38.41 -17.88
N LYS A 438 -35.99 38.64 -16.99
CA LYS A 438 -36.18 39.09 -15.60
C LYS A 438 -35.27 40.27 -15.24
#